data_AF-A0A7W2BN14-F1
#
_entry.id   AF-A0A7W2BN14-F1
#
_cell.length_a   1.000
_cell.length_b   1.000
_cell.length_c   1.000
_cell.angle_alpha   90.00
_cell.angle_beta   90.00
_cell.angle_gamma   90.00
#
_symmetry.space_group_name_H-M   'P 1'
#
loop_
_entity.id
_entity.type
_entity.pdbx_description
1 polymer ?
#
loop_
_entity_poly.entity_id
_entity_poly.type
_entity_poly.pdbx_seq_one_letter_code
_entity_poly.pdbx_strand_id
1 'polypeptide(L)'
;MSRILLAEDDNDMRRFLTKALENAGYEVTSYDNGKSAYERLCEEPFTMLLTDIVMPEMDGIELARRATELDPDLKVMFITGFAAVALNSNSNAPKDAKVLSKPFHLRDLVNEVEKMMAA
;
A
#
# COMPACT_ATOMS: atom_id res chain seq x y z
N MET A 1 -7.99 -12.34 10.57
CA MET A 1 -8.59 -11.14 9.96
C MET A 1 -7.50 -10.48 9.15
N SER A 2 -7.82 -10.03 7.94
CA SER A 2 -6.83 -9.46 7.02
C SER A 2 -6.67 -7.97 7.32
N ARG A 3 -5.51 -7.62 7.87
CA ARG A 3 -5.16 -6.25 8.29
C ARG A 3 -4.35 -5.59 7.18
N ILE A 4 -4.83 -4.45 6.71
CA ILE A 4 -4.22 -3.68 5.63
C ILE A 4 -3.70 -2.38 6.23
N LEU A 5 -2.43 -2.09 5.97
CA LEU A 5 -1.87 -0.77 6.24
C LEU A 5 -1.93 0.08 4.97
N LEU A 6 -2.50 1.27 5.06
CA LEU A 6 -2.64 2.21 3.94
C LEU A 6 -1.80 3.47 4.22
N ALA A 7 -0.87 3.82 3.32
CA ALA A 7 -0.12 5.07 3.37
C ALA A 7 -0.47 5.96 2.17
N GLU A 8 -1.08 7.10 2.42
CA GLU A 8 -1.57 8.04 1.38
C GLU A 8 -1.61 9.45 1.97
N ASP A 9 -0.90 10.40 1.36
CA ASP A 9 -0.75 11.77 1.87
C ASP A 9 -1.99 12.64 1.58
N ASP A 10 -2.73 12.33 0.50
CA ASP A 10 -4.01 12.97 0.22
C ASP A 10 -5.10 12.49 1.20
N ASN A 11 -5.60 13.40 2.03
CA ASN A 11 -6.60 13.10 3.05
C ASN A 11 -7.92 12.57 2.49
N ASP A 12 -8.39 13.11 1.37
CA ASP A 12 -9.66 12.72 0.77
C ASP A 12 -9.52 11.32 0.17
N MET A 13 -8.45 11.09 -0.60
CA MET A 13 -8.14 9.79 -1.18
C MET A 13 -7.93 8.74 -0.10
N ARG A 14 -7.13 9.02 0.94
CA ARG A 14 -6.94 8.10 2.08
C ARG A 14 -8.28 7.70 2.68
N ARG A 15 -9.17 8.66 2.94
CA ARG A 15 -10.51 8.39 3.48
C ARG A 15 -11.37 7.55 2.54
N PHE A 16 -11.34 7.81 1.24
CA PHE A 16 -12.09 7.03 0.25
C PHE A 16 -11.59 5.58 0.16
N LEU A 17 -10.28 5.38 0.14
CA LEU A 17 -9.65 4.06 0.05
C LEU A 17 -9.90 3.25 1.32
N THR A 18 -9.68 3.84 2.50
CA THR A 18 -9.99 3.21 3.79
C THR A 18 -11.44 2.72 3.82
N LYS A 19 -12.39 3.61 3.51
CA LYS A 19 -13.81 3.26 3.56
C LYS A 19 -14.20 2.17 2.55
N ALA A 20 -13.59 2.16 1.36
CA ALA A 20 -13.87 1.14 0.35
C ALA A 20 -13.41 -0.25 0.81
N LEU A 21 -12.24 -0.34 1.42
CA LEU A 21 -11.66 -1.57 1.93
C LEU A 21 -12.36 -2.07 3.20
N GLU A 22 -12.72 -1.16 4.11
CA GLU A 22 -13.55 -1.50 5.29
C GLU A 22 -14.91 -2.06 4.88
N ASN A 23 -15.57 -1.45 3.88
CA ASN A 23 -16.83 -1.96 3.32
C ASN A 23 -16.69 -3.35 2.68
N ALA A 24 -15.49 -3.72 2.23
CA ALA A 24 -15.19 -5.04 1.70
C ALA A 24 -14.86 -6.07 2.82
N GLY A 25 -14.83 -5.64 4.10
CA GLY A 25 -14.61 -6.51 5.25
C GLY A 25 -13.16 -6.59 5.73
N TYR A 26 -12.28 -5.70 5.25
CA TYR A 26 -10.89 -5.61 5.71
C TYR A 26 -10.76 -4.68 6.92
N GLU A 27 -9.79 -4.97 7.78
CA GLU A 27 -9.38 -4.05 8.85
C GLU A 27 -8.28 -3.14 8.30
N VAL A 28 -8.53 -1.83 8.25
CA VAL A 28 -7.61 -0.88 7.60
C VAL A 28 -7.05 0.09 8.63
N THR A 29 -5.74 0.21 8.68
CA THR A 29 -5.05 1.26 9.44
C THR A 29 -4.37 2.20 8.46
N SER A 30 -4.75 3.48 8.46
CA SER A 30 -4.29 4.44 7.45
C SER A 30 -3.43 5.55 8.05
N TYR A 31 -2.34 5.91 7.36
CA TYR A 31 -1.38 6.95 7.73
C TYR A 31 -1.21 7.97 6.60
N ASP A 32 -0.86 9.20 6.96
CA ASP A 32 -0.66 10.33 6.05
C ASP A 32 0.76 10.46 5.49
N ASN A 33 1.68 9.60 5.93
CA ASN A 33 3.06 9.61 5.48
C ASN A 33 3.69 8.22 5.63
N GLY A 34 4.77 7.96 4.87
CA GLY A 34 5.44 6.66 4.88
C GLY A 34 6.17 6.34 6.18
N LYS A 35 6.62 7.35 6.93
CA LYS A 35 7.36 7.14 8.19
C LYS A 35 6.46 6.59 9.30
N SER A 36 5.29 7.20 9.53
CA SER A 36 4.32 6.72 10.51
C SER A 36 3.76 5.35 10.14
N ALA A 37 3.56 5.09 8.83
CA ALA A 37 3.24 3.77 8.32
C ALA A 37 4.32 2.73 8.69
N TYR A 38 5.59 3.06 8.47
CA TYR A 38 6.71 2.17 8.81
C TYR A 38 6.82 1.91 10.32
N GLU A 39 6.72 2.96 11.15
CA GLU A 39 6.74 2.82 12.60
C GLU A 39 5.66 1.84 13.08
N ARG A 40 4.47 1.88 12.47
CA ARG A 40 3.41 0.93 12.80
C ARG A 40 3.71 -0.50 12.35
N LEU A 41 4.28 -0.69 11.16
CA LEU A 41 4.72 -2.01 10.69
C LEU A 41 5.73 -2.66 11.65
N CYS A 42 6.57 -1.87 12.33
CA CYS A 42 7.52 -2.36 13.32
C CYS A 42 6.87 -2.81 14.64
N GLU A 43 5.68 -2.32 14.98
CA GLU A 43 4.99 -2.64 16.22
C GLU A 43 4.12 -3.91 16.12
N GLU A 44 3.53 -4.14 14.95
CA GLU A 44 2.59 -5.25 14.76
C GLU A 44 2.57 -5.76 13.30
N PRO A 45 2.20 -7.04 13.10
CA PRO A 45 2.14 -7.61 11.76
C PRO A 45 0.90 -7.14 10.99
N PHE A 46 1.08 -6.97 9.67
CA PHE A 46 0.04 -6.68 8.70
C PHE A 46 0.07 -7.73 7.58
N THR A 47 -1.07 -7.92 6.91
CA THR A 47 -1.15 -8.85 5.78
C THR A 47 -0.84 -8.19 4.44
N MET A 48 -1.04 -6.86 4.36
CA MET A 48 -0.81 -6.11 3.15
C MET A 48 -0.46 -4.65 3.46
N LEU A 49 0.45 -4.10 2.67
CA LEU A 49 0.77 -2.69 2.57
C LEU A 49 0.22 -2.12 1.25
N LEU A 50 -0.63 -1.11 1.36
CA LEU A 50 -1.05 -0.24 0.27
C LEU A 50 -0.36 1.12 0.43
N THR A 51 0.35 1.62 -0.57
CA THR A 51 1.06 2.90 -0.45
C THR A 51 1.07 3.69 -1.75
N ASP A 52 0.92 5.02 -1.70
CA ASP A 52 1.38 5.86 -2.81
C ASP A 52 2.92 5.90 -2.81
N ILE A 53 3.50 6.14 -3.98
CA ILE A 53 4.93 6.32 -4.17
C ILE A 53 5.34 7.74 -3.78
N VAL A 54 4.60 8.74 -4.24
CA VAL A 54 4.99 10.13 -4.01
C VAL A 54 4.38 10.57 -2.68
N MET A 55 5.18 10.55 -1.62
CA MET A 55 4.79 10.99 -0.28
C MET A 55 5.91 11.82 0.37
N PRO A 56 5.58 12.74 1.30
CA PRO A 56 6.58 13.47 2.08
C PRO A 56 7.33 12.55 3.07
N GLU A 57 8.53 12.98 3.46
CA GLU A 57 9.46 12.30 4.39
C GLU A 57 10.01 10.96 3.93
N MET A 58 9.14 9.99 3.67
CA MET A 58 9.46 8.66 3.19
C MET A 58 8.55 8.31 2.03
N ASP A 59 9.15 8.07 0.87
CA ASP A 59 8.41 7.65 -0.32
C ASP A 59 7.92 6.19 -0.19
N GLY A 60 6.93 5.83 -1.00
CA GLY A 60 6.34 4.50 -0.95
C GLY A 60 7.31 3.38 -1.31
N ILE A 61 8.30 3.64 -2.17
CA ILE A 61 9.26 2.62 -2.61
C ILE A 61 10.18 2.25 -1.43
N GLU A 62 10.69 3.25 -0.72
CA GLU A 62 11.49 3.06 0.47
C GLU A 62 10.69 2.42 1.61
N LEU A 63 9.43 2.84 1.80
CA LEU A 63 8.52 2.19 2.74
C LEU A 63 8.35 0.71 2.42
N ALA A 64 8.02 0.39 1.17
CA ALA A 64 7.82 -0.97 0.69
C ALA A 64 9.07 -1.82 0.87
N ARG A 65 10.24 -1.30 0.51
CA ARG A 65 11.52 -1.99 0.68
C ARG A 65 11.74 -2.37 2.15
N ARG A 66 11.65 -1.39 3.06
CA ARG A 66 11.84 -1.64 4.49
C ARG A 66 10.77 -2.57 5.08
N ALA A 67 9.53 -2.44 4.62
CA ALA A 67 8.43 -3.28 5.03
C ALA A 67 8.68 -4.76 4.66
N THR A 68 9.17 -5.03 3.43
CA THR A 68 9.52 -6.38 2.99
C THR A 68 10.81 -6.93 3.61
N GLU A 69 11.72 -6.06 4.06
CA GLU A 69 12.88 -6.46 4.85
C GLU A 69 12.48 -6.88 6.28
N LEU A 70 11.44 -6.26 6.82
CA LEU A 70 10.88 -6.59 8.13
C LEU A 70 10.03 -7.86 8.07
N ASP A 71 9.17 -7.98 7.06
CA ASP A 71 8.28 -9.11 6.83
C ASP A 71 8.27 -9.50 5.34
N PRO A 72 9.02 -10.55 4.95
CA PRO A 72 9.05 -11.03 3.57
C PRO A 72 7.71 -11.55 3.03
N ASP A 73 6.77 -11.92 3.90
CA ASP A 73 5.45 -12.42 3.51
C ASP A 73 4.43 -11.27 3.33
N LEU A 74 4.82 -10.04 3.67
CA LEU A 74 3.98 -8.86 3.52
C LEU A 74 3.72 -8.56 2.03
N LYS A 75 2.44 -8.63 1.66
CA LYS A 75 2.00 -8.27 0.31
C LYS A 75 2.07 -6.76 0.12
N VAL A 76 2.70 -6.29 -0.95
CA VAL A 76 2.82 -4.85 -1.23
C VAL A 76 2.10 -4.48 -2.52
N MET A 77 1.30 -3.43 -2.47
CA MET A 77 0.69 -2.82 -3.66
C MET A 77 0.87 -1.30 -3.64
N PHE A 78 1.40 -0.78 -4.73
CA PHE A 78 1.51 0.65 -4.98
C PHE A 78 0.24 1.20 -5.59
N ILE A 79 -0.26 2.32 -5.08
CA ILE A 79 -1.41 3.04 -5.61
C ILE A 79 -0.93 4.43 -6.04
N THR A 80 -0.56 4.60 -7.32
CA THR A 80 0.13 5.82 -7.75
C THR A 80 -0.29 6.34 -9.11
N GLY A 81 -0.26 7.66 -9.31
CA GLY A 81 -0.33 8.27 -10.65
C GLY A 81 0.96 8.10 -11.46
N PHE A 82 2.06 7.72 -10.81
CA PHE A 82 3.39 7.61 -11.41
C PHE A 82 3.82 6.14 -11.56
N ALA A 83 2.95 5.30 -12.12
CA ALA A 83 3.18 3.86 -12.23
C ALA A 83 4.49 3.50 -12.96
N ALA A 84 4.94 4.35 -13.89
CA ALA A 84 6.21 4.18 -14.60
C ALA A 84 7.44 4.19 -13.66
N VAL A 85 7.36 4.84 -12.50
CA VAL A 85 8.45 4.86 -11.50
C VAL A 85 8.53 3.54 -10.76
N ALA A 86 7.38 2.98 -10.37
CA ALA A 86 7.26 1.69 -9.69
C ALA A 86 7.66 0.51 -10.58
N LEU A 87 7.29 0.57 -11.86
CA LEU A 87 7.52 -0.49 -12.85
C LEU A 87 8.93 -0.42 -13.47
N ASN A 88 9.74 0.58 -13.09
CA ASN A 88 11.08 0.72 -13.60
C ASN A 88 11.96 -0.39 -13.00
N SER A 89 12.65 -1.16 -13.85
CA SER A 89 13.54 -2.25 -13.40
C SER A 89 14.73 -1.77 -12.57
N ASN A 90 15.03 -0.47 -12.60
CA ASN A 90 16.04 0.17 -11.75
C ASN A 90 15.48 0.71 -10.42
N SER A 91 14.18 0.58 -10.16
CA SER A 91 13.61 0.95 -8.87
C SER A 91 13.96 -0.11 -7.82
N ASN A 92 14.22 0.32 -6.58
CA ASN A 92 14.42 -0.58 -5.44
C ASN A 92 13.10 -1.14 -4.90
N ALA A 93 12.05 -1.19 -5.73
CA ALA A 93 10.76 -1.71 -5.36
C ALA A 93 10.84 -3.25 -5.16
N PRO A 94 10.08 -3.81 -4.22
CA PRO A 94 10.01 -5.27 -4.06
C PRO A 94 9.55 -5.94 -5.35
N LYS A 95 10.18 -7.06 -5.73
CA LYS A 95 9.92 -7.75 -7.01
C LYS A 95 8.48 -8.26 -7.14
N ASP A 96 7.85 -8.60 -6.01
CA ASP A 96 6.49 -9.11 -5.95
C ASP A 96 5.45 -8.01 -5.68
N ALA A 97 5.87 -6.75 -5.66
CA ALA A 97 4.97 -5.63 -5.46
C ALA A 97 4.06 -5.43 -6.68
N LYS A 98 2.76 -5.27 -6.41
CA LYS A 98 1.77 -4.94 -7.44
C LYS A 98 1.65 -3.43 -7.60
N VAL A 99 1.18 -2.98 -8.76
CA VAL A 99 0.97 -1.54 -9.03
C VAL A 99 -0.44 -1.34 -9.58
N LEU A 100 -1.18 -0.44 -8.94
CA LEU A 100 -2.48 0.08 -9.38
C LEU A 100 -2.30 1.56 -9.76
N SER A 101 -2.47 1.86 -11.05
CA SER A 101 -2.25 3.21 -11.59
C SER A 101 -3.48 4.09 -11.43
N LYS A 102 -3.32 5.31 -10.91
CA LYS A 102 -4.36 6.37 -10.91
C LYS A 102 -4.56 6.91 -12.35
N PRO A 103 -5.79 7.20 -12.80
CA PRO A 103 -7.07 7.01 -12.10
C PRO A 103 -7.56 5.56 -12.16
N PHE A 104 -8.20 5.10 -11.08
CA PHE A 104 -8.82 3.77 -10.97
C PHE A 104 -10.21 3.86 -10.32
N HIS A 105 -11.02 2.82 -10.45
CA HIS A 105 -12.27 2.72 -9.69
C HIS A 105 -12.05 1.99 -8.36
N LEU A 106 -12.79 2.37 -7.31
CA LEU A 106 -12.72 1.70 -5.99
C LEU A 106 -13.02 0.20 -6.07
N ARG A 107 -13.83 -0.24 -7.03
CA ARG A 107 -14.09 -1.67 -7.28
C ARG A 107 -12.84 -2.38 -7.79
N ASP A 108 -12.02 -1.73 -8.61
CA ASP A 108 -10.78 -2.30 -9.12
C ASP A 108 -9.76 -2.47 -8.00
N LEU A 109 -9.67 -1.51 -7.09
CA LEU A 109 -8.86 -1.63 -5.87
C LEU A 109 -9.26 -2.84 -5.05
N VAL A 110 -10.55 -2.96 -4.70
CA VAL A 110 -11.04 -4.07 -3.86
C VAL A 110 -10.80 -5.41 -4.54
N ASN A 111 -11.09 -5.52 -5.84
CA ASN A 111 -10.84 -6.73 -6.62
C ASN A 111 -9.36 -7.12 -6.62
N GLU A 112 -8.45 -6.15 -6.72
CA GLU A 112 -7.02 -6.43 -6.76
C GLU A 112 -6.48 -6.83 -5.39
N VAL A 113 -6.97 -6.20 -4.32
CA VAL A 113 -6.69 -6.61 -2.95
C VAL A 113 -7.20 -8.04 -2.70
N GLU A 114 -8.44 -8.35 -3.09
CA GLU A 114 -9.00 -9.70 -2.97
C GLU A 114 -8.14 -10.76 -3.65
N LYS A 115 -7.72 -10.52 -4.90
CA LYS A 115 -6.83 -11.44 -5.64
C LYS A 115 -5.51 -11.66 -4.93
N MET A 116 -4.87 -10.58 -4.48
CA MET A 116 -3.60 -10.69 -3.78
C MET A 116 -3.75 -11.41 -2.44
N MET A 117 -4.86 -11.19 -1.73
CA MET A 117 -5.13 -11.85 -0.45
C MET A 117 -5.50 -13.34 -0.62
N ALA A 118 -6.08 -13.73 -1.75
CA ALA A 118 -6.43 -15.11 -2.08
C ALA A 118 -5.28 -15.96 -2.65
N ALA A 119 -4.21 -15.32 -3.12
CA ALA A 119 -2.97 -15.95 -3.58
C ALA A 119 -2.06 -16.36 -2.42
#